data_AF-A0A951BKQ2-F1
#
_entry.id   AF-A0A951BKQ2-F1
#
_cell.length_a   1.000
_cell.length_b   1.000
_cell.length_c   1.000
_cell.angle_alpha   90.00
_cell.angle_beta   90.00
_cell.angle_gamma   90.00
#
_symmetry.space_group_name_H-M   'P 1'
#
loop_
_entity.id
_entity.type
_entity.pdbx_description
1 polymer ?
#
loop_
_entity_poly.entity_id
_entity_poly.type
_entity_poly.pdbx_seq_one_letter_code
_entity_poly.pdbx_strand_id
1 'polypeptide(L)'
;MTASVHAVLVDLDDTLYPQAEFLDAAWRAVAECGVEFDLDRTALLAELRRAAADGSDRGGIIDRALASIGASELPVAAFLTAFRSACPARLTPYPGVYEALVELRRRAPVALISDGEVPGQQRKLAALGLADVFDLVVFSDRWGREFRKPHPRPFQA
;
A
#
# COMPACT_ATOMS: atom_id res chain seq x y z
N MET A 1 -39.15 3.56 5.27
CA MET A 1 -38.13 4.41 5.93
C MET A 1 -36.85 4.28 5.14
N THR A 2 -36.33 5.36 4.55
CA THR A 2 -34.97 5.37 4.02
C THR A 2 -34.03 5.54 5.21
N ALA A 3 -33.11 4.59 5.41
CA ALA A 3 -32.11 4.73 6.47
C ALA A 3 -31.22 5.94 6.18
N SER A 4 -31.02 6.81 7.18
CA SER A 4 -30.10 7.94 7.07
C SER A 4 -28.66 7.42 7.13
N VAL A 5 -27.81 7.84 6.19
CA VAL A 5 -26.38 7.53 6.21
C VAL A 5 -25.70 8.50 7.18
N HIS A 6 -25.08 7.97 8.23
CA HIS A 6 -24.43 8.78 9.27
C HIS A 6 -22.94 9.02 9.01
N ALA A 7 -22.28 8.15 8.24
CA ALA A 7 -20.88 8.27 7.84
C ALA A 7 -20.61 7.39 6.62
N VAL A 8 -19.54 7.70 5.89
CA VAL A 8 -19.02 6.88 4.79
C VAL A 8 -17.61 6.43 5.11
N LEU A 9 -17.37 5.13 5.06
CA LEU A 9 -16.06 4.53 5.30
C LEU A 9 -15.48 4.09 3.96
N VAL A 10 -14.25 4.49 3.67
CA VAL A 10 -13.59 4.25 2.38
C VAL A 10 -12.28 3.51 2.63
N ASP A 11 -11.96 2.54 1.78
CA ASP A 11 -10.64 1.90 1.76
C ASP A 11 -9.63 2.74 0.94
N LEU A 12 -8.35 2.38 0.98
CA LEU A 12 -7.28 3.06 0.26
C LEU A 12 -6.90 2.31 -1.03
N ASP A 13 -6.27 1.14 -0.87
CA ASP A 13 -5.69 0.34 -1.95
C ASP A 13 -6.80 -0.25 -2.83
N ASP A 14 -6.67 -0.12 -4.16
CA ASP A 14 -7.65 -0.56 -5.17
C ASP A 14 -9.08 -0.01 -4.96
N THR A 15 -9.19 1.10 -4.21
CA THR A 15 -10.42 1.87 -4.02
C THR A 15 -10.24 3.33 -4.41
N LEU A 16 -9.18 3.99 -3.90
CA LEU A 16 -8.86 5.37 -4.26
C LEU A 16 -7.86 5.46 -5.41
N TYR A 17 -7.03 4.43 -5.59
CA TYR A 17 -5.96 4.38 -6.57
C TYR A 17 -5.57 2.92 -6.84
N PRO A 18 -4.93 2.61 -7.97
CA PRO A 18 -4.44 1.25 -8.25
C PRO A 18 -3.23 0.93 -7.35
N GLN A 19 -3.36 -0.08 -6.49
CA GLN A 19 -2.30 -0.50 -5.57
C GLN A 19 -1.01 -0.88 -6.32
N ALA A 20 -1.14 -1.37 -7.54
CA ALA A 20 -0.04 -1.71 -8.43
C ALA A 20 0.95 -0.55 -8.66
N GLU A 21 0.50 0.71 -8.65
CA GLU A 21 1.39 1.88 -8.81
C GLU A 21 2.35 2.03 -7.63
N PHE A 22 1.85 1.87 -6.40
CA PHE A 22 2.69 1.88 -5.21
C PHE A 22 3.63 0.66 -5.17
N LEU A 23 3.10 -0.53 -5.51
CA LEU A 23 3.90 -1.75 -5.54
C LEU A 23 5.04 -1.66 -6.58
N ASP A 24 4.80 -1.09 -7.76
CA ASP A 24 5.87 -0.89 -8.75
C ASP A 24 6.98 0.02 -8.21
N ALA A 25 6.61 1.12 -7.54
CA ALA A 25 7.58 2.01 -6.89
C ALA A 25 8.37 1.27 -5.80
N ALA A 26 7.71 0.43 -5.00
CA ALA A 26 8.36 -0.37 -3.98
C ALA A 26 9.30 -1.43 -4.56
N TRP A 27 8.92 -2.12 -5.64
CA TRP A 27 9.81 -3.07 -6.32
C TRP A 27 11.03 -2.40 -6.95
N ARG A 28 10.88 -1.18 -7.48
CA ARG A 28 12.02 -0.38 -7.95
C ARG A 28 12.98 -0.03 -6.80
N ALA A 29 12.47 0.32 -5.63
CA ALA A 29 13.30 0.58 -4.46
C ALA A 29 14.07 -0.68 -4.01
N VAL A 30 13.43 -1.84 -4.04
CA VAL A 30 14.08 -3.14 -3.77
C VAL A 30 15.17 -3.43 -4.81
N ALA A 31 14.86 -3.23 -6.09
CA ALA A 31 15.82 -3.47 -7.16
C ALA A 31 17.04 -2.52 -7.08
N GLU A 32 16.82 -1.26 -6.70
CA GLU A 32 17.88 -0.28 -6.48
C GLU A 32 18.76 -0.68 -5.28
N CYS A 33 18.17 -1.16 -4.19
CA CYS A 33 18.93 -1.73 -3.07
C CYS A 33 19.82 -2.90 -3.49
N GLY A 34 19.40 -3.70 -4.47
CA GLY A 34 20.21 -4.79 -5.04
C GLY A 34 21.52 -4.34 -5.67
N VAL A 35 21.64 -3.09 -6.11
CA VAL A 35 22.88 -2.55 -6.70
C VAL A 35 24.01 -2.53 -5.66
N GLU A 36 23.70 -2.31 -4.38
CA GLU A 36 24.68 -2.36 -3.29
C GLU A 36 25.22 -3.78 -3.03
N PHE A 37 24.55 -4.80 -3.59
CA PHE A 37 24.92 -6.21 -3.51
C PHE A 37 25.42 -6.76 -4.86
N ASP A 38 25.87 -5.88 -5.76
CA ASP A 38 26.36 -6.23 -7.10
C ASP A 38 25.33 -6.97 -7.98
N LEU A 39 24.03 -6.80 -7.73
CA LEU A 39 22.97 -7.37 -8.55
C LEU A 39 22.63 -6.47 -9.74
N ASP A 40 22.29 -7.10 -10.88
CA ASP A 40 21.70 -6.35 -11.98
C ASP A 40 20.28 -5.87 -11.61
N ARG A 41 20.14 -4.56 -11.50
CA ARG A 41 18.88 -3.89 -11.13
C ARG A 41 17.72 -4.28 -12.05
N THR A 42 17.96 -4.40 -13.35
CA THR A 42 16.91 -4.67 -14.34
C THR A 42 16.41 -6.11 -14.23
N ALA A 43 17.33 -7.05 -14.08
CA ALA A 43 17.05 -8.46 -13.86
C ALA A 43 16.29 -8.66 -12.54
N LEU A 44 16.76 -8.09 -11.44
CA LEU A 44 16.08 -8.20 -10.14
C LEU A 44 14.67 -7.60 -10.21
N LEU A 45 14.49 -6.42 -10.83
CA LEU A 45 13.16 -5.82 -10.99
C LEU A 45 12.20 -6.70 -11.81
N ALA A 46 12.70 -7.32 -12.88
CA ALA A 46 11.90 -8.24 -13.70
C ALA A 46 11.44 -9.45 -12.87
N GLU A 47 12.34 -10.03 -12.08
CA GLU A 47 12.05 -11.18 -11.23
C GLU A 47 11.11 -10.86 -10.07
N LEU A 48 11.22 -9.67 -9.46
CA LEU A 48 10.27 -9.18 -8.46
C LEU A 48 8.86 -9.06 -9.04
N ARG A 49 8.72 -8.47 -10.23
CA ARG A 49 7.42 -8.33 -10.91
C ARG A 49 6.84 -9.70 -11.28
N ARG A 50 7.68 -10.61 -11.76
CA ARG A 50 7.27 -11.99 -12.09
C ARG A 50 6.78 -12.72 -10.84
N ALA A 51 7.54 -12.67 -9.75
CA ALA A 51 7.16 -13.32 -8.49
C ALA A 51 5.90 -12.69 -7.86
N ALA A 52 5.69 -11.39 -8.02
CA ALA A 52 4.49 -10.68 -7.56
C ALA A 52 3.23 -11.02 -8.38
N ALA A 53 3.38 -11.31 -9.68
CA ALA A 53 2.26 -11.70 -10.55
C ALA A 53 1.60 -13.04 -10.14
N ASP A 54 2.32 -13.89 -9.40
CA ASP A 54 1.77 -15.13 -8.81
C ASP A 54 0.84 -14.87 -7.61
N GLY A 55 0.64 -13.62 -7.21
CA GLY A 55 -0.16 -13.21 -6.06
C GLY A 55 0.64 -13.10 -4.76
N SER A 56 0.19 -12.21 -3.88
CA SER A 56 0.84 -11.93 -2.59
C SER A 56 0.61 -13.00 -1.53
N ASP A 57 -0.44 -13.82 -1.67
CA ASP A 57 -0.87 -14.79 -0.64
C ASP A 57 0.18 -15.88 -0.37
N ARG A 58 1.02 -16.18 -1.36
CA ARG A 58 2.15 -17.10 -1.20
C ARG A 58 3.27 -16.55 -0.31
N GLY A 59 3.33 -15.24 -0.12
CA GLY A 59 4.46 -14.58 0.53
C GLY A 59 5.79 -14.75 -0.22
N GLY A 60 6.88 -14.35 0.43
CA GLY A 60 8.26 -14.59 -0.02
C GLY A 60 8.57 -14.08 -1.44
N ILE A 61 7.96 -12.97 -1.88
CA ILE A 61 8.19 -12.43 -3.24
C ILE A 61 9.66 -12.10 -3.45
N ILE A 62 10.27 -11.41 -2.48
CA ILE A 62 11.69 -11.02 -2.53
C ILE A 62 12.58 -12.26 -2.52
N ASP A 63 12.33 -13.22 -1.63
CA ASP A 63 13.06 -14.49 -1.55
C ASP A 63 13.03 -15.25 -2.89
N ARG A 64 11.84 -15.37 -3.50
CA ARG A 64 11.65 -16.05 -4.79
C ARG A 64 12.36 -15.32 -5.93
N ALA A 65 12.34 -13.99 -5.94
CA ALA A 65 13.04 -13.19 -6.94
C ALA A 65 14.56 -13.37 -6.83
N LEU A 66 15.11 -13.27 -5.61
CA LEU A 66 16.54 -13.49 -5.34
C LEU A 66 16.98 -14.91 -5.72
N ALA A 67 16.17 -15.92 -5.37
CA ALA A 67 16.47 -17.30 -5.76
C ALA A 67 16.51 -17.51 -7.27
N SER A 68 15.66 -16.80 -8.02
CA SER A 68 15.58 -16.91 -9.48
C SER A 68 16.80 -16.33 -10.19
N ILE A 69 17.55 -15.43 -9.54
CA ILE A 69 18.82 -14.89 -10.05
C ILE A 69 20.05 -15.48 -9.36
N GLY A 70 19.87 -16.52 -8.54
CA GLY A 70 20.98 -17.20 -7.85
C GLY A 70 21.57 -16.44 -6.66
N ALA A 71 20.78 -15.57 -6.01
CA ALA A 71 21.22 -14.70 -4.91
C ALA A 71 20.46 -14.97 -3.58
N SER A 72 20.08 -16.23 -3.33
CA SER A 72 19.27 -16.64 -2.18
C SER A 72 19.95 -16.40 -0.82
N GLU A 73 21.27 -16.30 -0.81
CA GLU A 73 22.12 -16.10 0.36
C GLU A 73 22.16 -14.64 0.85
N LEU A 74 21.67 -13.70 0.03
CA LEU A 74 21.66 -12.28 0.38
C LEU A 74 20.66 -11.97 1.50
N PRO A 75 20.93 -10.93 2.32
CA PRO A 75 20.10 -10.61 3.47
C PRO A 75 18.75 -9.99 3.05
N VAL A 76 17.71 -10.82 2.96
CA VAL A 76 16.32 -10.40 2.63
C VAL A 76 15.83 -9.23 3.49
N ALA A 77 16.31 -9.10 4.73
CA ALA A 77 15.97 -8.00 5.62
C ALA A 77 16.32 -6.59 5.06
N ALA A 78 17.41 -6.46 4.31
CA ALA A 78 17.79 -5.20 3.66
C ALA A 78 16.78 -4.82 2.58
N PHE A 79 16.42 -5.79 1.73
CA PHE A 79 15.43 -5.65 0.67
C PHE A 79 14.02 -5.36 1.22
N LEU A 80 13.62 -6.01 2.33
CA LEU A 80 12.36 -5.70 3.02
C LEU A 80 12.35 -4.27 3.56
N THR A 81 13.48 -3.79 4.08
CA THR A 81 13.63 -2.39 4.52
C THR A 81 13.45 -1.43 3.35
N ALA A 82 14.07 -1.72 2.20
CA ALA A 82 13.91 -0.93 0.98
C ALA A 82 12.45 -0.90 0.50
N PHE A 83 11.77 -2.05 0.50
CA PHE A 83 10.34 -2.15 0.15
C PHE A 83 9.47 -1.28 1.08
N ARG A 84 9.65 -1.39 2.40
CA ARG A 84 8.86 -0.64 3.40
C ARG A 84 9.17 0.86 3.43
N SER A 85 10.36 1.24 2.95
CA SER A 85 10.79 2.63 2.86
C SER A 85 10.36 3.30 1.56
N ALA A 86 9.70 2.57 0.65
CA ALA A 86 9.19 3.12 -0.60
C ALA A 86 8.30 4.35 -0.33
N CYS A 87 8.64 5.45 -0.98
CA CYS A 87 8.01 6.74 -0.80
C CYS A 87 7.85 7.43 -2.16
N PRO A 88 6.92 6.98 -3.02
CA PRO A 88 6.68 7.64 -4.29
C PRO A 88 6.26 9.10 -4.06
N ALA A 89 6.79 10.02 -4.86
CA ALA A 89 6.46 11.44 -4.73
C ALA A 89 5.00 11.74 -5.10
N ARG A 90 4.41 10.92 -5.97
CA ARG A 90 3.02 11.03 -6.40
C ARG A 90 2.45 9.66 -6.71
N LEU A 91 1.19 9.47 -6.36
CA LEU A 91 0.33 8.38 -6.83
C LEU A 91 -0.85 8.98 -7.58
N THR A 92 -1.51 8.19 -8.42
CA THR A 92 -2.59 8.65 -9.29
C THR A 92 -3.93 8.10 -8.80
N PRO A 93 -4.79 8.92 -8.17
CA PRO A 93 -6.14 8.49 -7.83
C PRO A 93 -6.93 8.05 -9.07
N TYR A 94 -7.91 7.16 -8.90
CA TYR A 94 -8.85 6.87 -9.99
C TYR A 94 -9.61 8.14 -10.41
N PRO A 95 -10.04 8.25 -11.69
CA PRO A 95 -10.82 9.38 -12.16
C PRO A 95 -12.07 9.62 -11.29
N GLY A 96 -12.27 10.86 -10.83
CA GLY A 96 -13.45 11.25 -10.05
C GLY A 96 -13.34 10.99 -8.54
N VAL A 97 -12.26 10.37 -8.05
CA VAL A 97 -12.12 10.04 -6.61
C VAL A 97 -12.15 11.28 -5.73
N TYR A 98 -11.41 12.33 -6.10
CA TYR A 98 -11.36 13.55 -5.32
C TYR A 98 -12.74 14.23 -5.26
N GLU A 99 -13.39 14.37 -6.41
CA GLU A 99 -14.72 14.97 -6.54
C GLU A 99 -15.76 14.19 -5.75
N ALA A 100 -15.73 12.86 -5.83
CA ALA A 100 -16.63 11.99 -5.09
C ALA A 100 -16.43 12.13 -3.57
N LEU A 101 -15.19 12.12 -3.08
CA LEU A 101 -14.91 12.29 -1.64
C LEU A 101 -15.38 13.66 -1.13
N VAL A 102 -15.18 14.73 -1.90
CA VAL A 102 -15.68 16.08 -1.55
C VAL A 102 -17.21 16.13 -1.53
N GLU A 103 -17.87 15.55 -2.54
CA GLU A 103 -19.34 15.44 -2.59
C GLU A 103 -19.90 14.65 -1.39
N LEU A 104 -19.25 13.55 -1.02
CA LEU A 104 -19.65 12.73 0.12
C LEU A 104 -19.49 13.50 1.43
N ARG A 105 -18.36 14.20 1.62
CA ARG A 105 -18.09 14.99 2.83
C ARG A 105 -19.10 16.10 3.07
N ARG A 106 -19.72 16.64 2.01
CA ARG A 106 -20.82 17.61 2.12
C ARG A 106 -22.11 17.03 2.70
N ARG A 107 -22.27 15.69 2.68
CA ARG A 107 -23.50 14.99 3.08
C ARG A 107 -23.36 14.24 4.39
N ALA A 108 -22.18 13.68 4.67
CA ALA A 108 -21.85 12.97 5.90
C ALA A 108 -20.33 12.95 6.14
N PRO A 109 -19.86 12.74 7.38
CA PRO A 109 -18.45 12.50 7.66
C PRO A 109 -17.88 11.36 6.81
N VAL A 110 -16.67 11.56 6.30
CA VAL A 110 -15.95 10.57 5.47
C VAL A 110 -14.68 10.14 6.20
N ALA A 111 -14.54 8.83 6.43
CA ALA A 111 -13.37 8.26 7.09
C ALA A 111 -12.64 7.27 6.17
N LEU A 112 -11.31 7.34 6.20
CA LEU A 112 -10.44 6.33 5.58
C LEU A 112 -10.20 5.20 6.58
N ILE A 113 -10.43 3.95 6.18
CA ILE A 113 -10.05 2.75 6.96
C ILE A 113 -9.23 1.83 6.09
N SER A 114 -7.94 1.71 6.40
CA SER A 114 -7.02 0.90 5.62
C SER A 114 -6.14 -0.01 6.47
N ASP A 115 -5.82 -1.18 5.93
CA ASP A 115 -4.89 -2.13 6.52
C ASP A 115 -3.47 -1.90 6.02
N GLY A 116 -2.48 -2.34 6.78
CA GLY A 116 -1.08 -2.17 6.40
C GLY A 116 -0.29 -1.28 7.35
N GLU A 117 1.03 -1.40 7.27
CA GLU A 117 1.95 -0.73 8.18
C GLU A 117 1.73 0.80 8.15
N VAL A 118 1.57 1.40 9.33
CA VAL A 118 1.16 2.80 9.48
C VAL A 118 2.02 3.77 8.65
N PRO A 119 3.37 3.71 8.68
CA PRO A 119 4.19 4.63 7.88
C PRO A 119 3.98 4.44 6.37
N GLY A 120 3.76 3.21 5.90
CA GLY A 120 3.49 2.92 4.50
C GLY A 120 2.16 3.52 4.03
N GLN A 121 1.09 3.33 4.82
CA GLN A 121 -0.23 3.89 4.50
C GLN A 121 -0.23 5.42 4.56
N GLN A 122 0.53 6.03 5.49
CA GLN A 122 0.73 7.48 5.54
C GLN A 122 1.42 8.02 4.28
N ARG A 123 2.49 7.36 3.80
CA ARG A 123 3.18 7.75 2.56
C ARG A 123 2.27 7.66 1.35
N LYS A 124 1.47 6.59 1.23
CA LYS A 124 0.46 6.46 0.16
C LYS A 124 -0.52 7.63 0.19
N LEU A 125 -1.11 7.92 1.35
CA LEU A 125 -2.09 8.99 1.49
C LEU A 125 -1.49 10.37 1.18
N ALA A 126 -0.24 10.63 1.60
CA ALA A 126 0.48 11.85 1.27
C ALA A 126 0.76 11.97 -0.24
N ALA A 127 1.23 10.89 -0.87
CA ALA A 127 1.52 10.85 -2.31
C ALA A 127 0.26 11.00 -3.19
N LEU A 128 -0.92 10.65 -2.67
CA LEU A 128 -2.22 10.88 -3.32
C LEU A 128 -2.73 12.32 -3.15
N GLY A 129 -2.24 13.06 -2.15
CA GLY A 129 -2.73 14.41 -1.84
C GLY A 129 -4.19 14.42 -1.35
N LEU A 130 -4.67 13.32 -0.76
CA LEU A 130 -6.08 13.17 -0.34
C LEU A 130 -6.30 13.29 1.17
N ALA A 131 -5.24 13.51 1.96
CA ALA A 131 -5.33 13.52 3.43
C ALA A 131 -6.39 14.50 3.95
N ASP A 132 -6.43 15.70 3.39
CA ASP A 132 -7.31 16.77 3.85
C ASP A 132 -8.79 16.55 3.53
N VAL A 133 -9.13 15.52 2.75
CA VAL A 133 -10.52 15.20 2.38
C VAL A 133 -11.20 14.33 3.44
N PHE A 134 -10.46 13.66 4.31
CA PHE A 134 -11.02 12.78 5.34
C PHE A 134 -11.24 13.52 6.67
N ASP A 135 -12.36 13.24 7.33
CA ASP A 135 -12.62 13.70 8.71
C ASP A 135 -11.90 12.82 9.74
N LEU A 136 -11.63 11.56 9.39
CA LEU A 136 -10.92 10.59 10.21
C LEU A 136 -10.10 9.65 9.33
N VAL A 137 -8.88 9.33 9.77
CA VAL A 137 -8.02 8.33 9.12
C VAL A 137 -7.65 7.24 10.11
N VAL A 138 -7.95 6.00 9.75
CA VAL A 138 -7.71 4.81 10.55
C VAL A 138 -6.82 3.84 9.79
N PHE A 139 -5.61 3.64 10.30
CA PHE A 139 -4.75 2.53 9.92
C PHE A 139 -4.85 1.44 10.98
N SER A 140 -5.29 0.24 10.60
CA SER A 140 -5.62 -0.85 11.53
C SER A 140 -4.38 -1.49 12.17
N ASP A 141 -3.25 -1.57 11.45
CA ASP A 141 -2.01 -2.16 11.94
C ASP A 141 -1.43 -1.43 13.16
N ARG A 142 -1.92 -0.22 13.49
CA ARG A 142 -1.58 0.44 14.77
C ARG A 142 -1.93 -0.41 15.99
N TRP A 143 -2.87 -1.34 15.85
CA TRP A 143 -3.27 -2.28 16.90
C TRP A 143 -2.67 -3.67 16.73
N GLY A 144 -2.07 -3.99 15.58
CA GLY A 144 -1.62 -5.34 15.21
C GLY A 144 -2.36 -5.89 13.99
N ARG A 145 -1.74 -6.87 13.31
CA ARG A 145 -2.29 -7.48 12.07
C ARG A 145 -3.58 -8.26 12.31
N GLU A 146 -3.78 -8.77 13.52
CA GLU A 146 -4.99 -9.48 13.96
C GLU A 146 -6.22 -8.58 14.03
N PHE A 147 -6.03 -7.25 14.06
CA PHE A 147 -7.10 -6.26 14.08
C PHE A 147 -7.39 -5.66 12.70
N ARG A 148 -6.81 -6.19 11.62
CA ARG A 148 -7.13 -5.80 10.25
C ARG A 148 -8.59 -6.11 9.90
N LYS A 149 -9.12 -5.45 8.88
CA LYS A 149 -10.45 -5.77 8.34
C LYS A 149 -10.51 -7.28 7.99
N PRO A 150 -11.62 -8.00 8.31
CA PRO A 150 -12.92 -7.50 8.75
C PRO A 150 -13.10 -7.44 10.29
N HIS A 151 -12.03 -7.46 11.09
CA HIS A 151 -12.15 -7.32 12.54
C HIS A 151 -12.92 -6.03 12.90
N PRO A 152 -13.80 -5.99 13.92
CA PRO A 152 -14.64 -4.82 14.21
C PRO A 152 -13.88 -3.58 14.68
N ARG A 153 -12.72 -3.75 15.33
CA ARG A 153 -11.94 -2.68 15.97
C ARG A 153 -11.68 -1.44 15.08
N PRO A 154 -11.24 -1.55 13.80
CA PRO A 154 -11.05 -0.38 12.96
C PRO A 154 -12.32 0.40 12.65
N PHE A 155 -13.49 -0.24 12.71
CA PHE A 155 -14.79 0.38 12.46
C PHE A 155 -15.41 1.03 13.71
N GLN A 156 -14.79 0.87 14.88
CA GLN A 156 -15.22 1.39 16.17
C GLN A 156 -14.28 2.50 16.70
N ALA A 157 -13.36 2.97 15.85
CA ALA A 157 -12.31 3.91 16.16
C ALA A 157 -12.82 5.33 16.48
#